data_AF-A0A7C3AKH3-F1
#
_entry.id   AF-A0A7C3AKH3-F1
#
_cell.length_a   1.000
_cell.length_b   1.000
_cell.length_c   1.000
_cell.angle_alpha   90.00
_cell.angle_beta   90.00
_cell.angle_gamma   90.00
#
_symmetry.space_group_name_H-M   'P 1'
#
loop_
_entity.id
_entity.type
_entity.pdbx_description
1 polymer ?
#
loop_
_entity_poly.entity_id
_entity_poly.type
_entity_poly.pdbx_seq_one_letter_code
_entity_poly.pdbx_strand_id
1 'polypeptide(L)'
;MLITHYIFEEKISKNVNDIDAHKTSFLLSNKNLGYLLFSNSDKPRSRYEGVFFQMNNKPYRVVADIRRKNREIMEIVNKFYSVERRFDENREKFFMPYHMNSVAYELDDEEWISLILDVRDIYKIPEFGRFYNIFEENNTLVIRYTQEGEFDAFIAINGASEYKIIDKWELASYEFDRERNSMPHEIYVYNALKLKSDRVVISFSSERDSAIREAMYVYENFSMLKEKNKRMTEEFLMHRWNYVRNIKNDEIRFAYLCCLNSLYQLTTEDGIIAGLPWFFQYWTRDEL
;
A
#
# COMPACT_ATOMS: atom_id res chain seq x y z
N MET A 1 -21.63 -1.40 -3.47
CA MET A 1 -20.42 -0.57 -3.77
C MET A 1 -20.12 -0.53 -5.27
N LEU A 2 -19.70 0.62 -5.81
CA LEU A 2 -19.27 0.78 -7.20
C LEU A 2 -17.75 0.58 -7.34
N ILE A 3 -17.29 -0.11 -8.39
CA ILE A 3 -15.87 -0.16 -8.76
C ILE A 3 -15.70 0.44 -10.15
N THR A 4 -14.86 1.45 -10.27
CA THR A 4 -14.56 2.13 -11.54
C THR A 4 -13.08 2.07 -11.84
N HIS A 5 -12.74 1.67 -13.07
CA HIS A 5 -11.38 1.75 -13.60
C HIS A 5 -11.31 2.95 -14.55
N TYR A 6 -10.25 3.76 -14.43
CA TYR A 6 -9.97 4.90 -15.31
C TYR A 6 -8.57 4.80 -15.89
N ILE A 7 -8.43 4.99 -17.20
CA ILE A 7 -7.13 5.12 -17.87
C ILE A 7 -7.27 6.00 -19.12
N PHE A 8 -6.32 6.89 -19.35
CA PHE A 8 -6.39 7.94 -20.37
C PHE A 8 -7.63 8.83 -20.15
N GLU A 9 -8.69 8.62 -20.93
CA GLU A 9 -10.00 9.28 -20.81
C GLU A 9 -11.15 8.26 -20.80
N GLU A 10 -10.83 6.96 -20.80
CA GLU A 10 -11.82 5.89 -20.80
C GLU A 10 -12.12 5.42 -19.37
N LYS A 11 -13.33 4.90 -19.18
CA LYS A 11 -13.73 4.27 -17.93
C LYS A 11 -14.62 3.05 -18.14
N ILE A 12 -14.54 2.13 -17.19
CA ILE A 12 -15.53 1.08 -17.02
C ILE A 12 -15.92 0.99 -15.55
N SER A 13 -17.20 0.79 -15.28
CA SER A 13 -17.73 0.69 -13.93
C SER A 13 -18.53 -0.59 -13.76
N LYS A 14 -18.43 -1.20 -12.58
CA LYS A 14 -19.19 -2.40 -12.20
C LYS A 14 -19.74 -2.24 -10.79
N ASN A 15 -21.03 -2.50 -10.61
CA ASN A 15 -21.62 -2.64 -9.29
C ASN A 15 -21.25 -3.98 -8.69
N VAL A 16 -20.77 -3.95 -7.44
CA VAL A 16 -20.49 -5.13 -6.64
C VAL A 16 -21.50 -5.15 -5.49
N ASN A 17 -22.17 -6.30 -5.33
CA ASN A 17 -23.11 -6.51 -4.23
C ASN A 17 -22.39 -6.40 -2.87
N ASP A 18 -23.15 -6.17 -1.81
CA ASP A 18 -22.55 -5.89 -0.50
C ASP A 18 -21.77 -7.08 0.08
N ILE A 19 -22.19 -8.31 -0.24
CA ILE A 19 -21.50 -9.55 0.19
C ILE A 19 -20.09 -9.63 -0.40
N ASP A 20 -19.96 -9.26 -1.68
CA ASP A 20 -18.69 -9.31 -2.41
C ASP A 20 -17.87 -8.02 -2.22
N ALA A 21 -18.50 -6.91 -1.83
CA ALA A 21 -17.84 -5.63 -1.61
C ALA A 21 -16.70 -5.75 -0.58
N HIS A 22 -16.98 -6.35 0.58
CA HIS A 22 -15.99 -6.59 1.64
C HIS A 22 -14.92 -7.62 1.28
N LYS A 23 -15.12 -8.38 0.19
CA LYS A 23 -14.14 -9.35 -0.33
C LYS A 23 -13.24 -8.76 -1.39
N THR A 24 -13.54 -7.57 -1.87
CA THR A 24 -12.67 -6.89 -2.82
C THR A 24 -11.48 -6.25 -2.10
N SER A 25 -10.36 -6.17 -2.80
CA SER A 25 -9.14 -5.52 -2.36
C SER A 25 -8.50 -4.79 -3.52
N PHE A 26 -7.57 -3.89 -3.23
CA PHE A 26 -6.71 -3.30 -4.25
C PHE A 26 -5.25 -3.45 -3.86
N LEU A 27 -4.40 -3.55 -4.89
CA LEU A 27 -2.96 -3.67 -4.75
C LEU A 27 -2.28 -2.56 -5.53
N LEU A 28 -1.27 -1.95 -4.92
CA LEU A 28 -0.31 -1.05 -5.55
C LEU A 28 1.09 -1.59 -5.30
N SER A 29 1.98 -1.45 -6.28
CA SER A 29 3.40 -1.82 -6.17
C SER A 29 4.28 -0.59 -6.38
N ASN A 30 5.41 -0.53 -5.68
CA ASN A 30 6.46 0.45 -5.94
C ASN A 30 7.47 -0.02 -7.00
N LYS A 31 7.27 -1.16 -7.67
CA LYS A 31 8.22 -1.75 -8.64
C LYS A 31 9.61 -2.04 -8.05
N ASN A 32 9.69 -2.20 -6.73
CA ASN A 32 10.89 -2.49 -5.97
C ASN A 32 10.56 -3.41 -4.78
N LEU A 33 9.85 -4.52 -5.04
CA LEU A 33 9.36 -5.50 -4.06
C LEU A 33 8.41 -4.97 -2.95
N GLY A 34 8.23 -3.65 -2.85
CA GLY A 34 7.26 -3.03 -1.96
C GLY A 34 5.87 -2.99 -2.58
N TYR A 35 4.86 -3.17 -1.75
CA TYR A 35 3.47 -3.13 -2.17
C TYR A 35 2.56 -2.67 -1.05
N LEU A 36 1.41 -2.15 -1.42
CA LEU A 36 0.28 -1.90 -0.55
C LEU A 36 -0.85 -2.81 -0.99
N LEU A 37 -1.39 -3.58 -0.06
CA LEU A 37 -2.58 -4.40 -0.27
C LEU A 37 -3.59 -4.10 0.84
N PHE A 38 -4.74 -3.54 0.48
CA PHE A 38 -5.84 -3.32 1.43
C PHE A 38 -7.15 -3.90 0.91
N SER A 39 -7.81 -4.68 1.77
CA SER A 39 -9.21 -5.09 1.59
C SER A 39 -10.15 -3.93 1.86
N ASN A 40 -11.31 -3.91 1.18
CA ASN A 40 -12.36 -2.92 1.38
C ASN A 40 -13.29 -3.28 2.57
N SER A 41 -12.68 -3.80 3.63
CA SER A 41 -13.30 -4.08 4.92
C SER A 41 -12.72 -3.17 5.99
N ASP A 42 -13.41 -3.07 7.13
CA ASP A 42 -13.04 -2.21 8.25
C ASP A 42 -11.67 -2.55 8.87
N LYS A 43 -11.18 -3.77 8.65
CA LYS A 43 -9.90 -4.28 9.15
C LYS A 43 -9.22 -5.14 8.08
N PRO A 44 -7.88 -5.27 8.11
CA PRO A 44 -7.16 -6.20 7.26
C PRO A 44 -7.66 -7.64 7.45
N ARG A 45 -7.94 -8.35 6.36
CA ARG A 45 -8.47 -9.73 6.43
C ARG A 45 -7.37 -10.79 6.41
N SER A 46 -6.15 -10.41 6.01
CA SER A 46 -4.99 -11.27 5.87
C SER A 46 -3.75 -10.64 6.51
N ARG A 47 -2.84 -11.46 7.05
CA ARG A 47 -1.52 -11.00 7.52
C ARG A 47 -0.59 -10.54 6.39
N TYR A 48 -1.01 -10.74 5.15
CA TYR A 48 -0.35 -10.29 3.93
C TYR A 48 -0.95 -8.97 3.37
N GLU A 49 -1.94 -8.39 4.05
CA GLU A 49 -2.42 -7.03 3.81
C GLU A 49 -1.62 -6.01 4.62
N GLY A 50 -1.57 -4.76 4.18
CA GLY A 50 -0.70 -3.75 4.76
C GLY A 50 0.13 -3.04 3.71
N VAL A 51 1.12 -2.28 4.19
CA VAL A 51 2.17 -1.69 3.38
C VAL A 51 3.47 -2.41 3.66
N PHE A 52 4.09 -2.86 2.59
CA PHE A 52 5.32 -3.61 2.55
C PHE A 52 6.37 -2.82 1.79
N PHE A 53 7.60 -2.85 2.29
CA PHE A 53 8.75 -2.21 1.68
C PHE A 53 9.91 -3.18 1.57
N GLN A 54 10.82 -2.92 0.62
CA GLN A 54 12.00 -3.75 0.46
C GLN A 54 13.06 -3.37 1.49
N MET A 55 13.70 -4.38 2.07
CA MET A 55 14.95 -4.23 2.80
C MET A 55 15.75 -5.52 2.61
N ASN A 56 17.01 -5.41 2.22
CA ASN A 56 17.88 -6.58 1.97
C ASN A 56 17.27 -7.60 0.99
N ASN A 57 16.67 -7.11 -0.10
CA ASN A 57 16.00 -7.88 -1.17
C ASN A 57 14.85 -8.78 -0.69
N LYS A 58 14.21 -8.39 0.41
CA LYS A 58 13.02 -9.06 0.94
C LYS A 58 11.94 -8.04 1.26
N PRO A 59 10.66 -8.39 1.08
CA PRO A 59 9.56 -7.55 1.52
C PRO A 59 9.40 -7.66 3.04
N TYR A 60 9.38 -6.51 3.70
CA TYR A 60 9.01 -6.36 5.10
C TYR A 60 7.65 -5.71 5.18
N ARG A 61 6.72 -6.31 5.94
CA ARG A 61 5.53 -5.59 6.37
C ARG A 61 6.00 -4.48 7.30
N VAL A 62 5.40 -3.30 7.18
CA VAL A 62 5.76 -2.13 8.01
C VAL A 62 4.52 -1.51 8.61
N VAL A 63 3.54 -1.21 7.75
CA VAL A 63 2.23 -0.72 8.18
C VAL A 63 1.23 -1.85 8.07
N ALA A 64 0.64 -2.26 9.19
CA ALA A 64 -0.42 -3.24 9.21
C ALA A 64 -1.72 -2.64 8.65
N ASP A 65 -1.99 -1.37 8.98
CA ASP A 65 -3.25 -0.71 8.69
C ASP A 65 -3.14 0.82 8.85
N ILE A 66 -3.89 1.56 8.05
CA ILE A 66 -4.11 3.01 8.18
C ILE A 66 -5.60 3.18 8.48
N ARG A 67 -5.95 3.22 9.76
CA ARG A 67 -7.35 3.21 10.20
C ARG A 67 -7.92 4.61 10.22
N ARG A 68 -9.13 4.75 9.69
CA ARG A 68 -9.96 5.94 9.81
C ARG A 68 -11.18 5.66 10.67
N LYS A 69 -11.97 6.70 10.93
CA LYS A 69 -13.32 6.53 11.47
C LYS A 69 -14.14 5.70 10.48
N ASN A 70 -14.84 4.68 10.98
CA ASN A 70 -15.56 3.73 10.14
C ASN A 70 -16.59 4.45 9.26
N ARG A 71 -16.48 4.27 7.95
CA ARG A 71 -17.35 4.87 6.92
C ARG A 71 -17.52 3.86 5.80
N GLU A 72 -18.73 3.78 5.27
CA GLU A 72 -19.04 2.89 4.14
C GLU A 72 -18.34 3.37 2.86
N ILE A 73 -17.64 2.45 2.19
CA ILE A 73 -17.01 2.72 0.90
C ILE A 73 -18.07 2.67 -0.19
N MET A 74 -18.36 3.81 -0.80
CA MET A 74 -19.37 3.93 -1.86
C MET A 74 -18.80 3.56 -3.23
N GLU A 75 -17.58 4.01 -3.51
CA GLU A 75 -16.89 3.76 -4.78
C GLU A 75 -15.39 3.51 -4.59
N ILE A 76 -14.84 2.57 -5.36
CA ILE A 76 -13.40 2.40 -5.54
C ILE A 76 -13.04 2.84 -6.95
N VAL A 77 -12.06 3.75 -7.06
CA VAL A 77 -11.56 4.26 -8.32
C VAL A 77 -10.13 3.77 -8.51
N ASN A 78 -9.93 2.84 -9.44
CA ASN A 78 -8.61 2.36 -9.81
C ASN A 78 -8.09 3.14 -11.02
N LYS A 79 -7.02 3.91 -10.83
CA LYS A 79 -6.37 4.72 -11.88
C LYS A 79 -5.11 4.05 -12.42
N PHE A 80 -4.89 2.76 -12.14
CA PHE A 80 -3.72 1.97 -12.54
C PHE A 80 -2.39 2.34 -11.87
N TYR A 81 -2.17 3.62 -11.54
CA TYR A 81 -1.01 4.14 -10.81
C TYR A 81 -1.35 4.64 -9.39
N SER A 82 -2.65 4.74 -9.07
CA SER A 82 -3.18 5.12 -7.76
C SER A 82 -4.58 4.54 -7.59
N VAL A 83 -5.02 4.44 -6.34
CA VAL A 83 -6.39 3.99 -6.01
C VAL A 83 -7.05 5.01 -5.11
N GLU A 84 -8.31 5.32 -5.37
CA GLU A 84 -9.14 6.16 -4.51
C GLU A 84 -10.27 5.32 -3.92
N ARG A 85 -10.61 5.55 -2.65
CA ARG A 85 -11.90 5.13 -2.08
C ARG A 85 -12.71 6.35 -1.76
N ARG A 86 -13.95 6.36 -2.18
CA ARG A 86 -14.89 7.46 -1.97
C ARG A 86 -15.94 7.04 -0.95
N PHE A 87 -16.19 7.96 -0.04
CA PHE A 87 -17.21 7.89 1.00
C PHE A 87 -18.19 9.05 0.77
N ASP A 88 -19.24 9.12 1.58
CA ASP A 88 -20.28 10.15 1.42
C ASP A 88 -19.72 11.59 1.45
N GLU A 89 -18.80 11.88 2.38
CA GLU A 89 -18.29 13.24 2.63
C GLU A 89 -16.78 13.42 2.44
N ASN A 90 -16.03 12.39 2.07
CA ASN A 90 -14.58 12.48 1.92
C ASN A 90 -14.10 11.42 0.92
N ARG A 91 -12.84 11.50 0.51
CA ARG A 91 -12.18 10.54 -0.35
C ARG A 91 -10.77 10.33 0.14
N GLU A 92 -10.35 9.07 0.22
CA GLU A 92 -8.94 8.74 0.43
C GLU A 92 -8.29 8.29 -0.87
N LYS A 93 -6.99 8.58 -1.00
CA LYS A 93 -6.18 8.22 -2.16
C LYS A 93 -4.90 7.56 -1.68
N PHE A 94 -4.54 6.47 -2.33
CA PHE A 94 -3.31 5.74 -2.09
C PHE A 94 -2.41 5.81 -3.32
N PHE A 95 -1.14 6.02 -3.05
CA PHE A 95 -0.10 6.13 -4.06
C PHE A 95 1.22 5.58 -3.53
N MET A 96 1.93 4.79 -4.34
CA MET A 96 3.29 4.36 -4.06
C MET A 96 4.22 4.89 -5.16
N PRO A 97 5.13 5.83 -4.87
CA PRO A 97 6.11 6.29 -5.85
C PRO A 97 6.96 5.11 -6.35
N TYR A 98 7.19 5.03 -7.66
CA TYR A 98 8.01 3.95 -8.22
C TYR A 98 9.45 4.05 -7.73
N HIS A 99 10.03 2.89 -7.40
CA HIS A 99 11.39 2.68 -6.92
C HIS A 99 11.73 3.34 -5.57
N MET A 100 10.73 3.63 -4.75
CA MET A 100 10.89 4.23 -3.42
C MET A 100 10.22 3.36 -2.35
N ASN A 101 10.82 3.27 -1.17
CA ASN A 101 10.24 2.62 0.00
C ASN A 101 9.28 3.56 0.74
N SER A 102 8.32 4.10 -0.01
CA SER A 102 7.38 5.10 0.47
C SER A 102 5.95 4.80 0.04
N VAL A 103 5.00 5.16 0.88
CA VAL A 103 3.58 5.25 0.55
C VAL A 103 3.09 6.65 0.88
N ALA A 104 2.24 7.19 0.00
CA ALA A 104 1.51 8.41 0.26
C ALA A 104 0.01 8.10 0.36
N TYR A 105 -0.58 8.67 1.40
CA TYR A 105 -1.99 8.59 1.73
C TYR A 105 -2.56 10.00 1.78
N GLU A 106 -3.56 10.30 0.96
CA GLU A 106 -4.24 11.60 0.94
C GLU A 106 -5.70 11.45 1.31
N LEU A 107 -6.26 12.48 1.93
CA LEU A 107 -7.68 12.74 2.10
C LEU A 107 -8.04 14.04 1.38
N ASP A 108 -9.31 14.21 1.02
CA ASP A 108 -9.77 15.52 0.50
C ASP A 108 -9.92 16.53 1.64
N ASP A 109 -10.36 16.07 2.81
CA ASP A 109 -10.43 16.86 4.04
C ASP A 109 -9.57 16.25 5.17
N GLU A 110 -8.93 17.11 5.96
CA GLU A 110 -8.11 16.73 7.11
C GLU A 110 -8.92 15.92 8.14
N GLU A 111 -8.46 14.71 8.46
CA GLU A 111 -9.08 13.86 9.48
C GLU A 111 -8.04 13.25 10.42
N TRP A 112 -8.53 12.73 11.54
CA TRP A 112 -7.74 11.87 12.40
C TRP A 112 -7.67 10.45 11.84
N ILE A 113 -6.45 9.99 11.56
CA ILE A 113 -6.14 8.61 11.20
C ILE A 113 -5.29 7.94 12.28
N SER A 114 -5.43 6.64 12.45
CA SER A 114 -4.58 5.82 13.31
C SER A 114 -3.60 5.03 12.44
N LEU A 115 -2.33 5.04 12.83
CA LEU A 115 -1.27 4.29 12.17
C LEU A 115 -0.91 3.06 13.00
N ILE A 116 -1.09 1.88 12.40
CA ILE A 116 -0.86 0.60 13.04
C ILE A 116 0.29 -0.09 12.32
N LEU A 117 1.30 -0.46 13.09
CA LEU A 117 2.56 -1.00 12.60
C LEU A 117 2.67 -2.49 12.86
N ASP A 118 3.37 -3.16 11.94
CA ASP A 118 3.77 -4.56 12.07
C ASP A 118 5.06 -4.74 11.29
N VAL A 119 6.18 -4.32 11.88
CA VAL A 119 7.49 -4.39 11.23
C VAL A 119 8.04 -5.81 11.30
N ARG A 120 8.07 -6.53 10.17
CA ARG A 120 8.61 -7.90 10.09
C ARG A 120 8.84 -8.32 8.65
N ASP A 121 9.78 -9.24 8.45
CA ASP A 121 9.85 -10.03 7.21
C ASP A 121 8.50 -10.72 6.98
N ILE A 122 8.00 -10.69 5.73
CA ILE A 122 6.68 -11.20 5.34
C ILE A 122 6.35 -12.61 5.86
N TYR A 123 7.36 -13.49 6.00
CA TYR A 123 7.18 -14.87 6.47
C TYR A 123 7.53 -15.07 7.94
N LYS A 124 8.21 -14.12 8.57
CA LYS A 124 8.45 -14.18 10.01
C LYS A 124 7.23 -13.70 10.78
N ILE A 125 7.00 -14.30 11.94
CA ILE A 125 5.97 -13.89 12.90
C ILE A 125 6.63 -13.79 14.29
N PRO A 126 7.39 -12.71 14.54
CA PRO A 126 8.00 -12.49 15.84
C PRO A 126 6.91 -12.14 16.87
N GLU A 127 6.85 -12.89 17.97
CA GLU A 127 5.94 -12.58 19.08
C GLU A 127 6.56 -11.55 20.04
N PHE A 128 7.86 -11.72 20.35
CA PHE A 128 8.61 -10.95 21.34
C PHE A 128 9.80 -10.19 20.73
N GLY A 129 10.47 -9.36 21.55
CA GLY A 129 11.68 -8.64 21.16
C GLY A 129 11.43 -7.49 20.19
N ARG A 130 10.20 -6.98 20.12
CA ARG A 130 9.77 -5.91 19.22
C ARG A 130 9.64 -4.61 19.99
N PHE A 131 10.52 -3.66 19.71
CA PHE A 131 10.56 -2.38 20.40
C PHE A 131 10.33 -1.24 19.41
N TYR A 132 9.46 -0.31 19.80
CA TYR A 132 9.17 0.90 19.04
C TYR A 132 9.54 2.11 19.88
N ASN A 133 10.34 3.00 19.32
CA ASN A 133 10.68 4.29 19.93
C ASN A 133 10.28 5.41 18.98
N ILE A 134 9.39 6.28 19.44
CA ILE A 134 8.80 7.36 18.65
C ILE A 134 9.41 8.69 19.08
N PHE A 135 9.91 9.45 18.13
CA PHE A 135 10.47 10.79 18.34
C PHE A 135 10.22 11.66 17.12
N GLU A 136 10.53 12.95 17.22
CA GLU A 136 10.37 13.92 16.15
C GLU A 136 11.72 14.56 15.81
N GLU A 137 12.04 14.66 14.52
CA GLU A 137 13.28 15.23 14.01
C GLU A 137 12.98 16.00 12.72
N ASN A 138 13.37 17.28 12.64
CA ASN A 138 13.16 18.13 11.47
C ASN A 138 11.70 18.13 10.95
N ASN A 139 10.72 18.31 11.85
CA ASN A 139 9.28 18.23 11.56
C ASN A 139 8.84 16.91 10.90
N THR A 140 9.62 15.85 11.07
CA THR A 140 9.29 14.49 10.62
C THR A 140 9.16 13.60 11.85
N LEU A 141 8.04 12.88 11.96
CA LEU A 141 7.88 11.87 12.99
C LEU A 141 8.69 10.64 12.60
N VAL A 142 9.52 10.16 13.50
CA VAL A 142 10.41 9.02 13.28
C VAL A 142 10.10 7.95 14.31
N ILE A 143 9.94 6.73 13.83
CA ILE A 143 9.75 5.54 14.65
C ILE A 143 10.92 4.62 14.40
N ARG A 144 11.79 4.47 15.39
CA ARG A 144 12.80 3.41 15.38
C ARG A 144 12.13 2.11 15.82
N TYR A 145 12.23 1.12 14.96
CA TYR A 145 11.90 -0.26 15.27
C TYR A 145 13.18 -1.05 15.56
N THR A 146 13.17 -1.82 16.63
CA THR A 146 14.24 -2.78 16.95
C THR A 146 13.62 -4.16 17.11
N GLN A 147 14.09 -5.12 16.30
CA GLN A 147 13.92 -6.55 16.57
C GLN A 147 15.17 -7.02 17.32
N GLU A 148 15.00 -7.37 18.59
CA GLU A 148 16.08 -7.78 19.48
C GLU A 148 16.94 -8.90 18.87
N GLY A 149 18.25 -8.65 18.79
CA GLY A 149 19.22 -9.58 18.23
C GLY A 149 19.16 -9.79 16.72
N GLU A 150 18.26 -9.10 15.99
CA GLU A 150 18.13 -9.26 14.53
C GLU A 150 18.47 -7.98 13.75
N PHE A 151 17.66 -6.92 13.87
CA PHE A 151 17.82 -5.71 13.05
C PHE A 151 17.16 -4.47 13.66
N ASP A 152 17.66 -3.31 13.24
CA ASP A 152 17.01 -2.01 13.43
C ASP A 152 16.42 -1.53 12.10
N ALA A 153 15.31 -0.82 12.16
CA ALA A 153 14.72 -0.11 11.04
C ALA A 153 14.08 1.20 11.48
N PHE A 154 13.84 2.09 10.54
CA PHE A 154 13.32 3.43 10.76
C PHE A 154 12.13 3.66 9.84
N ILE A 155 11.06 4.15 10.43
CA ILE A 155 9.86 4.60 9.73
C ILE A 155 9.82 6.12 9.89
N ALA A 156 9.84 6.85 8.79
CA ALA A 156 9.69 8.30 8.79
C ALA A 156 8.31 8.68 8.26
N ILE A 157 7.66 9.62 8.93
CA ILE A 157 6.28 10.03 8.68
C ILE A 157 6.25 11.55 8.56
N ASN A 158 5.83 12.05 7.40
CA ASN A 158 5.71 13.48 7.12
C ASN A 158 4.26 13.85 6.75
N GLY A 159 3.85 15.09 7.05
CA GLY A 159 2.54 15.63 6.71
C GLY A 159 1.48 15.61 7.83
N ALA A 160 1.85 15.26 9.06
CA ALA A 160 0.94 15.37 10.20
C ALA A 160 0.91 16.82 10.74
N SER A 161 -0.27 17.41 10.85
CA SER A 161 -0.46 18.73 11.47
C SER A 161 -0.55 18.66 12.99
N GLU A 162 -1.08 17.54 13.51
CA GLU A 162 -1.13 17.20 14.94
C GLU A 162 -0.93 15.69 15.08
N TYR A 163 -0.33 15.24 16.18
CA TYR A 163 -0.24 13.81 16.49
C TYR A 163 -0.43 13.50 17.97
N LYS A 164 -0.81 12.25 18.24
CA LYS A 164 -0.90 11.67 19.58
C LYS A 164 -0.21 10.31 19.57
N ILE A 165 0.71 10.10 20.50
CA ILE A 165 1.30 8.79 20.74
C ILE A 165 0.26 7.92 21.44
N ILE A 166 -0.04 6.77 20.85
CA ILE A 166 -0.97 5.79 21.40
C ILE A 166 -0.21 4.71 22.20
N ASP A 167 0.92 4.25 21.65
CA ASP A 167 1.83 3.27 22.28
C ASP A 167 1.11 2.05 22.86
N LYS A 168 0.41 1.31 22.00
CA LYS A 168 -0.42 0.19 22.42
C LYS A 168 -0.32 -1.01 21.49
N TRP A 169 -0.06 -2.19 22.08
CA TRP A 169 -0.20 -3.46 21.39
C TRP A 169 -1.67 -3.91 21.32
N GLU A 170 -2.09 -4.38 20.16
CA GLU A 170 -3.45 -4.87 19.90
C GLU A 170 -3.38 -6.23 19.20
N LEU A 171 -4.27 -7.16 19.57
CA LEU A 171 -4.40 -8.42 18.85
C LEU A 171 -5.23 -8.21 17.58
N ALA A 172 -4.61 -8.37 16.41
CA ALA A 172 -5.30 -8.39 15.12
C ALA A 172 -5.76 -9.82 14.79
N SER A 173 -6.95 -9.96 14.21
CA SER A 173 -7.50 -11.24 13.74
C SER A 173 -7.74 -11.17 12.24
N TYR A 174 -7.32 -12.19 11.51
CA TYR A 174 -7.31 -12.26 10.05
C TYR A 174 -8.29 -13.32 9.57
N GLU A 175 -9.51 -12.89 9.26
CA GLU A 175 -10.61 -13.78 8.86
C GLU A 175 -10.29 -14.58 7.60
N PHE A 176 -9.73 -13.94 6.57
CA PHE A 176 -9.40 -14.62 5.31
C PHE A 176 -8.31 -15.70 5.50
N ASP A 177 -7.35 -15.45 6.38
CA ASP A 177 -6.35 -16.47 6.75
C ASP A 177 -6.98 -17.63 7.54
N ARG A 178 -7.99 -17.37 8.37
CA ARG A 178 -8.77 -18.39 9.08
C ARG A 178 -9.58 -19.25 8.11
N GLU A 179 -10.32 -18.63 7.19
CA GLU A 179 -11.14 -19.30 6.17
C GLU A 179 -10.33 -20.29 5.31
N ARG A 180 -9.08 -19.94 4.99
CA ARG A 180 -8.18 -20.77 4.17
C ARG A 180 -7.24 -21.67 4.99
N ASN A 181 -7.45 -21.81 6.30
CA ASN A 181 -6.61 -22.60 7.22
C ASN A 181 -5.11 -22.22 7.17
N SER A 182 -4.81 -20.94 7.01
CA SER A 182 -3.43 -20.43 7.01
C SER A 182 -3.07 -19.86 8.38
N MET A 183 -2.46 -20.67 9.25
CA MET A 183 -1.99 -20.20 10.56
C MET A 183 -0.77 -19.27 10.45
N PRO A 184 -0.58 -18.34 11.40
CA PRO A 184 -1.50 -17.97 12.47
C PRO A 184 -2.62 -17.04 11.97
N HIS A 185 -3.77 -17.13 12.61
CA HIS A 185 -4.94 -16.28 12.29
C HIS A 185 -4.96 -14.99 13.10
N GLU A 186 -4.08 -14.87 14.09
CA GLU A 186 -4.03 -13.75 15.02
C GLU A 186 -2.57 -13.37 15.28
N ILE A 187 -2.28 -12.06 15.24
CA ILE A 187 -0.93 -11.52 15.46
C ILE A 187 -1.08 -10.20 16.24
N TYR A 188 -0.19 -9.96 17.20
CA TYR A 188 -0.10 -8.67 17.87
C TYR A 188 0.52 -7.61 16.95
N VAL A 189 -0.20 -6.51 16.73
CA VAL A 189 0.22 -5.32 15.98
C VAL A 189 0.32 -4.11 16.90
N TYR A 190 1.10 -3.10 16.51
CA TYR A 190 1.40 -1.95 17.36
C TYR A 190 0.67 -0.70 16.88
N ASN A 191 -0.32 -0.24 17.63
CA ASN A 191 -1.00 1.03 17.41
C ASN A 191 -0.11 2.16 17.91
N ALA A 192 0.64 2.76 16.98
CA ALA A 192 1.72 3.69 17.30
C ALA A 192 1.20 5.10 17.55
N LEU A 193 0.43 5.61 16.58
CA LEU A 193 0.13 7.02 16.46
C LEU A 193 -1.32 7.24 16.04
N LYS A 194 -1.87 8.37 16.47
CA LYS A 194 -3.02 9.01 15.83
C LYS A 194 -2.54 10.31 15.22
N LEU A 195 -2.75 10.52 13.93
CA LEU A 195 -2.28 11.66 13.15
C LEU A 195 -3.48 12.44 12.65
N LYS A 196 -3.43 13.77 12.74
CA LYS A 196 -4.37 14.65 12.06
C LYS A 196 -3.71 15.13 10.78
N SER A 197 -4.30 14.84 9.63
CA SER A 197 -3.69 15.13 8.33
C SER A 197 -4.67 14.97 7.18
N ASP A 198 -4.46 15.72 6.10
CA ASP A 198 -5.02 15.51 4.77
C ASP A 198 -4.04 14.80 3.82
N ARG A 199 -2.75 14.72 4.17
CA ARG A 199 -1.72 14.00 3.43
C ARG A 199 -0.63 13.51 4.35
N VAL A 200 -0.42 12.21 4.39
CA VAL A 200 0.70 11.59 5.08
C VAL A 200 1.56 10.81 4.09
N VAL A 201 2.88 10.98 4.23
CA VAL A 201 3.88 10.14 3.57
C VAL A 201 4.58 9.30 4.64
N ILE A 202 4.68 8.00 4.39
CA ILE A 202 5.36 7.04 5.28
C ILE A 202 6.46 6.38 4.47
N SER A 203 7.70 6.49 4.94
CA SER A 203 8.88 5.90 4.32
C SER A 203 9.62 4.96 5.27
N PHE A 204 10.36 4.00 4.72
CA PHE A 204 11.02 2.95 5.50
C PHE A 204 12.46 2.70 5.04
N SER A 205 13.37 2.53 6.00
CA SER A 205 14.77 2.18 5.73
C SER A 205 15.43 1.49 6.92
N SER A 206 16.51 0.76 6.70
CA SER A 206 17.44 0.34 7.76
C SER A 206 18.27 1.51 8.33
N GLU A 207 18.29 2.65 7.64
CA GLU A 207 19.08 3.83 8.02
C GLU A 207 18.18 5.03 8.33
N ARG A 208 18.39 5.65 9.50
CA ARG A 208 17.59 6.80 9.99
C ARG A 208 17.50 7.92 8.96
N ASP A 209 18.65 8.43 8.52
CA ASP A 209 18.69 9.60 7.63
C ASP A 209 18.14 9.28 6.24
N SER A 210 18.22 8.02 5.80
CA SER A 210 17.63 7.59 4.52
C SER A 210 16.10 7.62 4.57
N ALA A 211 15.50 7.06 5.64
CA ALA A 211 14.05 7.11 5.83
C ALA A 211 13.52 8.55 5.88
N ILE A 212 14.18 9.43 6.66
CA ILE A 212 13.79 10.85 6.79
C ILE A 212 13.88 11.57 5.45
N ARG A 213 15.02 11.46 4.74
CA ARG A 213 15.20 12.12 3.44
C ARG A 213 14.18 11.65 2.41
N GLU A 214 13.89 10.35 2.36
CA GLU A 214 12.90 9.84 1.42
C GLU A 214 11.49 10.34 1.74
N ALA A 215 11.08 10.35 3.02
CA ALA A 215 9.77 10.86 3.43
C ALA A 215 9.60 12.34 3.09
N MET A 216 10.61 13.17 3.39
CA MET A 216 10.61 14.59 3.04
C MET A 216 10.55 14.79 1.52
N TYR A 217 11.41 14.09 0.77
CA TYR A 217 11.44 14.19 -0.69
C TYR A 217 10.10 13.82 -1.32
N VAL A 218 9.50 12.71 -0.90
CA VAL A 218 8.21 12.24 -1.44
C VAL A 218 7.08 13.20 -1.06
N TYR A 219 7.09 13.75 0.15
CA TYR A 219 6.10 14.73 0.59
C TYR A 219 6.18 16.04 -0.21
N GLU A 220 7.37 16.61 -0.34
CA GLU A 220 7.61 17.86 -1.07
C GLU A 220 7.36 17.72 -2.58
N ASN A 221 7.65 16.55 -3.16
CA ASN A 221 7.55 16.30 -4.60
C ASN A 221 6.31 15.47 -4.97
N PHE A 222 5.32 15.38 -4.08
CA PHE A 222 4.17 14.49 -4.22
C PHE A 222 3.49 14.56 -5.60
N SER A 223 3.09 15.76 -6.03
CA SER A 223 2.37 15.95 -7.30
C SER A 223 3.23 15.55 -8.50
N MET A 224 4.53 15.88 -8.47
CA MET A 224 5.47 15.53 -9.52
C MET A 224 5.65 14.00 -9.61
N LEU A 225 5.82 13.32 -8.48
CA LEU A 225 5.98 11.87 -8.43
C LEU A 225 4.72 11.14 -8.90
N LYS A 226 3.54 11.61 -8.49
CA LYS A 226 2.24 11.06 -8.93
C LYS A 226 2.05 11.21 -10.44
N GLU A 227 2.35 12.38 -11.00
CA GLU A 227 2.27 12.61 -12.45
C GLU A 227 3.33 11.79 -13.20
N LYS A 228 4.54 11.62 -12.63
CA LYS A 228 5.57 10.74 -13.20
C LYS A 228 5.08 9.29 -13.29
N ASN A 229 4.52 8.73 -12.21
CA ASN A 229 3.97 7.37 -12.21
C ASN A 229 2.82 7.22 -13.21
N LYS A 230 1.91 8.22 -13.26
CA LYS A 230 0.84 8.25 -14.26
C LYS A 230 1.40 8.19 -15.67
N ARG A 231 2.30 9.11 -16.01
CA ARG A 231 2.90 9.18 -17.36
C ARG A 231 3.60 7.87 -17.72
N MET A 232 4.43 7.32 -16.83
CA MET A 232 5.11 6.04 -17.07
C MET A 232 4.13 4.88 -17.31
N THR A 233 3.03 4.85 -16.55
CA THR A 233 1.97 3.83 -16.71
C THR A 233 1.23 4.01 -18.03
N GLU A 234 0.85 5.24 -18.36
CA GLU A 234 0.16 5.57 -19.60
C GLU A 234 1.04 5.28 -20.82
N GLU A 235 2.31 5.69 -20.82
CA GLU A 235 3.29 5.40 -21.87
C GLU A 235 3.45 3.90 -22.10
N PHE A 236 3.61 3.12 -21.01
CA PHE A 236 3.71 1.66 -21.09
C PHE A 236 2.47 1.03 -21.74
N LEU A 237 1.27 1.43 -21.32
CA LEU A 237 0.02 0.92 -21.88
C LEU A 237 -0.21 1.41 -23.32
N MET A 238 0.22 2.64 -23.64
CA MET A 238 0.05 3.26 -24.96
C MET A 238 0.81 2.49 -26.04
N HIS A 239 1.96 1.90 -25.73
CA HIS A 239 2.70 1.04 -26.66
C HIS A 239 1.88 -0.16 -27.17
N ARG A 240 0.82 -0.55 -26.45
CA ARG A 240 -0.11 -1.61 -26.84
C ARG A 240 -1.47 -1.08 -27.32
N TRP A 241 -1.67 0.23 -27.33
CA TRP A 241 -2.97 0.86 -27.60
C TRP A 241 -3.56 0.50 -28.95
N ASN A 242 -2.74 0.44 -30.01
CA ASN A 242 -3.21 0.07 -31.35
C ASN A 242 -3.84 -1.34 -31.41
N TYR A 243 -3.37 -2.26 -30.57
CA TYR A 243 -3.98 -3.58 -30.42
C TYR A 243 -5.24 -3.51 -29.54
N VAL A 244 -5.12 -2.83 -28.39
CA VAL A 244 -6.16 -2.71 -27.37
C VAL A 244 -7.43 -2.05 -27.92
N ARG A 245 -7.31 -0.98 -28.72
CA ARG A 245 -8.44 -0.23 -29.29
C ARG A 245 -9.31 -1.05 -30.26
N ASN A 246 -8.77 -2.15 -30.80
CA ASN A 246 -9.51 -3.04 -31.70
C ASN A 246 -10.37 -4.05 -30.92
N ILE A 247 -10.20 -4.15 -29.60
CA ILE A 247 -11.03 -4.98 -28.73
C ILE A 247 -12.37 -4.25 -28.52
N LYS A 248 -13.42 -4.75 -29.20
CA LYS A 248 -14.76 -4.15 -29.18
C LYS A 248 -15.49 -4.24 -27.85
N ASN A 249 -15.20 -5.27 -27.05
CA ASN A 249 -15.83 -5.47 -25.75
C ASN A 249 -15.02 -4.73 -24.69
N ASP A 250 -15.63 -3.73 -24.06
CA ASP A 250 -14.97 -2.87 -23.06
C ASP A 250 -14.49 -3.65 -21.83
N GLU A 251 -15.25 -4.65 -21.36
CA GLU A 251 -14.82 -5.50 -20.23
C GLU A 251 -13.56 -6.28 -20.58
N ILE A 252 -13.50 -6.88 -21.76
CA ILE A 252 -12.31 -7.60 -22.23
C ILE A 252 -11.15 -6.63 -22.43
N ARG A 253 -11.41 -5.43 -22.97
CA ARG A 253 -10.39 -4.39 -23.18
C ARG A 253 -9.76 -3.95 -21.86
N PHE A 254 -10.58 -3.63 -20.86
CA PHE A 254 -10.11 -3.24 -19.54
C PHE A 254 -9.45 -4.38 -18.78
N ALA A 255 -9.96 -5.62 -18.88
CA ALA A 255 -9.30 -6.78 -18.30
C ALA A 255 -7.88 -6.97 -18.88
N TYR A 256 -7.72 -6.83 -20.20
CA TYR A 256 -6.42 -6.90 -20.86
C TYR A 256 -5.46 -5.79 -20.38
N LEU A 257 -5.94 -4.55 -20.26
CA LEU A 257 -5.15 -3.44 -19.71
C LEU A 257 -4.75 -3.68 -18.25
N CYS A 258 -5.65 -4.23 -17.42
CA CYS A 258 -5.35 -4.60 -16.05
C CYS A 258 -4.25 -5.69 -15.98
N CYS A 259 -4.29 -6.68 -16.87
CA CYS A 259 -3.24 -7.70 -16.97
C CYS A 259 -1.88 -7.07 -17.33
N LEU A 260 -1.84 -6.20 -18.34
CA LEU A 260 -0.62 -5.49 -18.73
C LEU A 260 -0.05 -4.65 -17.58
N ASN A 261 -0.91 -3.90 -16.89
CA ASN A 261 -0.48 -3.08 -15.76
C ASN A 261 -0.03 -3.92 -14.56
N SER A 262 -0.67 -5.06 -14.31
CA SER A 262 -0.23 -5.99 -13.26
C SER A 262 1.17 -6.50 -13.57
N LEU A 263 1.42 -6.96 -14.81
CA LEU A 263 2.75 -7.38 -15.24
C LEU A 263 3.78 -6.24 -15.10
N TYR A 264 3.41 -5.03 -15.51
CA TYR A 264 4.26 -3.84 -15.37
C TYR A 264 4.62 -3.55 -13.90
N GLN A 265 3.66 -3.69 -12.99
CA GLN A 265 3.86 -3.48 -11.56
C GLN A 265 4.70 -4.58 -10.89
N LEU A 266 4.72 -5.79 -11.44
CA LEU A 266 5.57 -6.90 -11.00
C LEU A 266 6.99 -6.85 -11.61
N THR A 267 7.23 -5.97 -12.59
CA THR A 267 8.57 -5.78 -13.19
C THR A 267 9.41 -4.84 -12.34
N THR A 268 10.53 -5.35 -11.81
CA THR A 268 11.55 -4.62 -11.04
C THR A 268 12.81 -4.40 -11.90
N GLU A 269 13.87 -3.84 -11.32
CA GLU A 269 15.18 -3.74 -12.00
C GLU A 269 15.87 -5.11 -12.17
N ASP A 270 15.62 -6.05 -11.25
CA ASP A 270 16.26 -7.36 -11.26
C ASP A 270 15.53 -8.41 -12.11
N GLY A 271 14.25 -8.18 -12.44
CA GLY A 271 13.44 -9.15 -13.18
C GLY A 271 11.94 -8.97 -13.01
N ILE A 272 11.18 -10.04 -13.22
CA ILE A 272 9.72 -10.08 -13.01
C ILE A 272 9.43 -11.00 -11.82
N ILE A 273 8.81 -10.47 -10.78
CA ILE A 273 8.40 -11.29 -9.64
C ILE A 273 7.16 -12.12 -10.00
N ALA A 274 7.11 -13.35 -9.50
CA ALA A 274 6.05 -14.29 -9.87
C ALA A 274 4.65 -13.86 -9.39
N GLY A 275 4.56 -13.08 -8.31
CA GLY A 275 3.30 -12.46 -7.89
C GLY A 275 3.33 -11.89 -6.47
N LEU A 276 2.31 -11.11 -6.14
CA LEU A 276 2.11 -10.56 -4.80
C LEU A 276 0.76 -11.03 -4.24
N PRO A 277 0.64 -11.25 -2.92
CA PRO A 277 1.69 -11.08 -1.90
C PRO A 277 2.54 -12.34 -1.63
N TRP A 278 2.15 -13.52 -2.13
CA TRP A 278 2.76 -14.80 -1.73
C TRP A 278 3.94 -15.28 -2.59
N PHE A 279 4.18 -14.72 -3.76
CA PHE A 279 5.15 -15.24 -4.73
C PHE A 279 6.14 -14.17 -5.18
N PHE A 280 6.68 -13.41 -4.23
CA PHE A 280 7.56 -12.27 -4.50
C PHE A 280 8.97 -12.66 -4.99
N GLN A 281 9.22 -13.94 -5.22
CA GLN A 281 10.48 -14.44 -5.77
C GLN A 281 10.51 -14.30 -7.30
N TYR A 282 11.73 -14.25 -7.83
CA TYR A 282 11.99 -14.38 -9.26
C TYR A 282 12.03 -15.88 -9.63
N TRP A 283 11.27 -16.26 -10.66
CA TRP A 283 11.28 -17.62 -11.20
C TRP A 283 11.49 -17.56 -12.70
N THR A 284 12.56 -18.19 -13.18
CA THR A 284 12.90 -18.19 -14.62
C THR A 284 11.75 -18.69 -15.50
N ARG A 285 10.95 -19.66 -15.03
CA ARG A 285 9.75 -20.14 -15.75
C ARG A 285 8.73 -19.02 -15.99
N ASP A 286 8.58 -18.11 -15.04
CA ASP A 286 7.57 -17.06 -15.04
C ASP A 286 8.07 -15.82 -15.83
N GLU A 287 9.39 -15.69 -16.01
CA GLU A 287 10.04 -14.61 -16.77
C GLU A 287 10.19 -14.91 -18.28
N LEU A 288 10.28 -16.20 -18.65
CA LEU A 288 10.43 -16.68 -20.05
C LEU A 288 9.12 -16.61 -20.84
#